data_AF-A0A3C1ISH2-F1
#
_entry.id   AF-A0A3C1ISH2-F1
#
_cell.length_a   1.000
_cell.length_b   1.000
_cell.length_c   1.000
_cell.angle_alpha   90.00
_cell.angle_beta   90.00
_cell.angle_gamma   90.00
#
_symmetry.space_group_name_H-M   'P 1'
#
loop_
_entity.id
_entity.type
_entity.pdbx_description
1 polymer ?
#
loop_
_entity_poly.entity_id
_entity_poly.type
_entity_poly.pdbx_seq_one_letter_code
_entity_poly.pdbx_strand_id
1 'polypeptide(L)'
;MNRLFILALLILTFNTTKASALVRGADISWCTEMENDGVKFYNTNGRETDIFALMKEIGMSAIRLRVWVDPASIGYGAYSDKADVVAKAKRAHSNGLDIMIAFHYSDLKTP
;
A
#
# COMPACT_ATOMS: atom_id res chain seq x y z
N MET A 1 -46.77 3.62 -26.65
CA MET A 1 -45.55 2.98 -26.12
C MET A 1 -45.55 3.19 -24.60
N ASN A 2 -45.73 2.13 -23.82
CA ASN A 2 -46.14 2.24 -22.42
C ASN A 2 -44.97 2.72 -21.55
N ARG A 3 -45.12 3.83 -20.80
CA ARG A 3 -44.03 4.43 -19.99
C ARG A 3 -43.47 3.45 -18.94
N LEU A 4 -44.28 2.47 -18.52
CA LEU A 4 -43.85 1.37 -17.65
C LEU A 4 -42.79 0.44 -18.29
N PHE A 5 -42.79 0.28 -19.62
CA PHE A 5 -41.81 -0.58 -20.31
C PHE A 5 -40.42 0.07 -20.40
N ILE A 6 -40.34 1.40 -20.49
CA ILE A 6 -39.07 2.13 -20.56
C ILE A 6 -38.35 2.12 -19.21
N LEU A 7 -39.09 2.15 -18.10
CA LEU A 7 -38.52 2.12 -16.75
C LEU A 7 -37.92 0.75 -16.40
N ALA A 8 -38.55 -0.35 -16.84
CA ALA A 8 -38.04 -1.71 -16.63
C ALA A 8 -36.76 -2.00 -17.44
N LEU A 9 -36.62 -1.41 -18.63
CA LEU A 9 -35.43 -1.56 -19.47
C LEU A 9 -34.20 -0.82 -18.90
N LEU A 10 -34.41 0.28 -18.17
CA LEU A 10 -33.35 1.09 -17.54
C LEU A 10 -32.74 0.43 -16.29
N ILE A 11 -33.52 -0.42 -15.60
CA ILE A 11 -33.08 -1.13 -14.39
C ILE A 11 -32.21 -2.35 -14.76
N LEU A 12 -32.39 -2.91 -15.96
CA LEU A 12 -31.66 -4.11 -16.40
C LEU A 12 -30.22 -3.83 -16.87
N THR A 13 -29.85 -2.57 -17.08
CA THR A 13 -28.54 -2.19 -17.68
C THR A 13 -27.43 -1.89 -16.68
N PHE A 14 -27.65 -2.03 -15.37
CA PHE A 14 -26.65 -1.68 -14.33
C PHE A 14 -25.94 -2.88 -13.68
N ASN A 15 -26.03 -4.08 -14.24
CA ASN A 15 -25.18 -5.18 -13.82
C ASN A 15 -23.88 -5.18 -14.64
N THR A 16 -23.13 -4.09 -14.57
CA THR A 16 -21.73 -4.11 -15.00
C THR A 16 -21.01 -5.02 -14.02
N THR A 17 -20.65 -6.22 -14.44
CA THR A 17 -19.70 -7.07 -13.70
C THR A 17 -18.44 -6.24 -13.51
N LYS A 18 -18.24 -5.72 -12.30
CA LYS A 18 -17.05 -4.95 -11.93
C LYS A 18 -15.88 -5.92 -12.04
N ALA A 19 -15.20 -5.93 -13.18
CA ALA A 19 -13.92 -6.64 -13.31
C ALA A 19 -13.05 -6.19 -12.13
N SER A 20 -12.38 -7.14 -11.46
CA SER A 20 -11.50 -6.80 -10.34
C SER A 20 -10.52 -5.74 -10.82
N ALA A 21 -10.58 -4.56 -10.21
CA ALA A 21 -9.74 -3.44 -10.63
C ALA A 21 -8.28 -3.87 -10.50
N LEU A 22 -7.47 -3.62 -11.54
CA LEU A 22 -6.05 -3.93 -11.50
C LEU A 22 -5.41 -3.23 -10.29
N VAL A 23 -4.68 -4.00 -9.48
CA VAL A 23 -3.98 -3.46 -8.31
C VAL A 23 -2.81 -2.60 -8.78
N ARG A 24 -2.82 -1.32 -8.38
CA ARG A 24 -1.69 -0.40 -8.57
C ARG A 24 -0.93 -0.34 -7.26
N GLY A 25 0.18 -1.08 -7.19
CA GLY A 25 0.94 -1.27 -5.95
C GLY A 25 2.34 -0.66 -6.01
N ALA A 26 2.87 -0.33 -4.83
CA ALA A 26 4.27 0.03 -4.64
C ALA A 26 4.87 -0.78 -3.47
N ASP A 27 6.15 -1.17 -3.58
CA ASP A 27 6.92 -1.63 -2.43
C ASP A 27 7.60 -0.44 -1.79
N ILE A 28 7.23 -0.16 -0.54
CA ILE A 28 7.77 0.94 0.26
C ILE A 28 8.34 0.43 1.58
N SER A 29 8.82 -0.81 1.60
CA SER A 29 9.33 -1.46 2.81
C SER A 29 10.51 -0.71 3.47
N TRP A 30 11.15 0.21 2.74
CA TRP A 30 12.21 1.11 3.19
C TRP A 30 11.78 2.49 3.69
N CYS A 31 10.48 2.84 3.71
CA CYS A 31 10.03 3.87 4.68
C CYS A 31 10.44 3.43 6.10
N THR A 32 10.24 4.11 7.21
CA THR A 32 10.91 3.78 8.50
C THR A 32 12.45 3.83 8.46
N GLU A 33 13.15 3.06 7.63
CA GLU A 33 14.61 3.19 7.44
C GLU A 33 14.96 4.57 6.88
N MET A 34 14.35 4.93 5.75
CA MET A 34 14.50 6.26 5.15
C MET A 34 14.09 7.38 6.12
N GLU A 35 13.02 7.18 6.89
CA GLU A 35 12.54 8.19 7.83
C GLU A 35 13.49 8.37 9.01
N ASN A 36 14.07 7.27 9.52
CA ASN A 36 15.10 7.30 10.55
C ASN A 36 16.39 7.97 10.05
N ASP A 37 16.71 7.83 8.76
CA ASP A 37 17.82 8.51 8.10
C ASP A 37 17.52 9.99 7.76
N GLY A 38 16.34 10.49 8.14
CA GLY A 38 15.93 11.88 7.95
C GLY A 38 15.39 12.21 6.56
N VAL A 39 15.10 11.20 5.74
CA VAL A 39 14.47 11.40 4.43
C VAL A 39 13.03 11.86 4.61
N LYS A 40 12.66 12.87 3.82
CA LYS A 40 11.33 13.44 3.77
C LYS A 40 10.70 13.19 2.41
N PHE A 41 9.39 12.95 2.39
CA PHE A 41 8.64 12.73 1.15
C PHE A 41 7.83 13.97 0.81
N TYR A 42 7.78 14.31 -0.48
CA TYR A 42 7.09 15.49 -0.98
C TYR A 42 6.20 15.09 -2.14
N ASN A 43 5.02 15.69 -2.23
CA ASN A 43 4.20 15.58 -3.43
C ASN A 43 4.73 16.50 -4.55
N THR A 44 4.11 16.44 -5.73
CA THR A 44 4.51 17.23 -6.90
C THR A 44 4.41 18.75 -6.70
N ASN A 45 3.68 19.20 -5.67
CA ASN A 45 3.54 20.61 -5.31
C ASN A 45 4.60 21.04 -4.28
N GLY A 46 5.53 20.17 -3.91
CA GLY A 46 6.56 20.44 -2.90
C GLY A 46 6.04 20.40 -1.45
N ARG A 47 4.85 19.87 -1.19
CA ARG A 47 4.32 19.71 0.17
C ARG A 47 4.90 18.45 0.82
N GLU A 48 5.57 18.61 1.96
CA GLU A 48 6.01 17.48 2.79
C GLU A 48 4.79 16.65 3.20
N THR A 49 4.90 15.32 3.10
CA THR A 49 3.78 14.43 3.41
C THR A 49 4.24 13.04 3.83
N ASP A 50 3.31 12.30 4.40
CA ASP A 50 3.46 10.88 4.75
C ASP A 50 3.55 10.02 3.48
N ILE A 51 4.48 9.06 3.41
CA ILE A 51 4.65 8.24 2.19
C ILE A 51 3.41 7.40 1.86
N PHE A 52 2.63 6.94 2.85
CA PHE A 52 1.42 6.17 2.61
C PHE A 52 0.30 7.08 2.09
N ALA A 53 0.19 8.28 2.64
CA ALA A 53 -0.71 9.31 2.09
C ALA A 53 -0.32 9.69 0.66
N LEU A 54 0.98 9.84 0.38
CA LEU A 54 1.49 10.12 -0.96
C LEU A 54 1.16 9.01 -1.94
N MET A 55 1.38 7.73 -1.57
CA MET A 55 1.01 6.59 -2.40
C MET A 55 -0.48 6.63 -2.77
N LYS A 56 -1.34 6.97 -1.80
CA LYS A 56 -2.77 7.14 -2.07
C LYS A 56 -3.05 8.32 -3.00
N GLU A 57 -2.42 9.48 -2.76
CA GLU A 57 -2.54 10.70 -3.57
C GLU A 57 -2.18 10.46 -5.04
N ILE A 58 -1.13 9.68 -5.32
CA ILE A 58 -0.68 9.36 -6.68
C ILE A 58 -1.41 8.16 -7.32
N GLY A 59 -2.48 7.66 -6.68
CA GLY A 59 -3.37 6.65 -7.25
C GLY A 59 -2.91 5.20 -7.08
N MET A 60 -2.12 4.89 -6.04
CA MET A 60 -1.90 3.52 -5.61
C MET A 60 -3.12 3.00 -4.83
N SER A 61 -3.41 1.71 -5.01
CA SER A 61 -4.48 1.00 -4.31
C SER A 61 -3.93 0.06 -3.22
N ALA A 62 -2.68 -0.36 -3.33
CA ALA A 62 -2.05 -1.28 -2.39
C ALA A 62 -0.59 -0.95 -2.13
N ILE A 63 -0.04 -1.49 -1.04
CA ILE A 63 1.39 -1.49 -0.75
C ILE A 63 1.90 -2.90 -0.48
N ARG A 64 3.17 -3.14 -0.81
CA ARG A 64 3.90 -4.36 -0.49
C ARG A 64 4.86 -4.09 0.67
N LEU A 65 4.85 -4.96 1.67
CA LEU A 65 5.78 -4.95 2.79
C LEU A 65 6.52 -6.28 2.86
N ARG A 66 7.85 -6.25 2.72
CA ARG A 66 8.71 -7.41 3.00
C ARG A 66 8.75 -7.68 4.50
N VAL A 67 8.92 -8.95 4.88
CA VAL A 67 9.18 -9.35 6.27
C VAL A 67 10.31 -10.37 6.35
N TRP A 68 11.25 -10.10 7.25
CA TRP A 68 12.36 -10.99 7.63
C TRP A 68 12.03 -11.67 8.97
N VAL A 69 12.65 -12.82 9.22
CA VAL A 69 12.42 -13.63 10.43
C VAL A 69 13.20 -13.04 11.61
N ASP A 70 14.52 -12.92 11.46
CA ASP A 70 15.42 -12.36 12.47
C ASP A 70 16.45 -11.41 11.81
N PRO A 71 16.03 -10.20 11.38
CA PRO A 71 16.90 -9.20 10.79
C PRO A 71 18.04 -8.75 11.71
N ALA A 72 19.04 -8.06 11.15
CA ALA A 72 20.10 -7.46 11.95
C ALA A 72 19.52 -6.51 13.03
N SER A 73 20.23 -6.30 14.14
CA SER A 73 19.74 -5.37 15.17
C SER A 73 20.10 -3.91 14.88
N ILE A 74 21.11 -3.67 14.04
CA ILE A 74 21.64 -2.34 13.68
C ILE A 74 22.13 -2.33 12.22
N GLY A 75 22.18 -1.14 11.63
CA GLY A 75 22.74 -0.93 10.29
C GLY A 75 21.87 -1.49 9.16
N TYR A 76 22.52 -1.83 8.05
CA TYR A 76 21.83 -2.35 6.88
C TYR A 76 21.11 -3.67 7.20
N GLY A 77 19.83 -3.75 6.84
CA GLY A 77 19.03 -4.93 7.10
C GLY A 77 18.43 -4.99 8.51
N ALA A 78 18.47 -3.91 9.30
CA ALA A 78 17.89 -3.86 10.64
C ALA A 78 16.38 -3.58 10.70
N TYR A 79 15.72 -3.59 9.54
CA TYR A 79 14.31 -3.24 9.38
C TYR A 79 13.52 -4.41 8.82
N SER A 80 12.20 -4.26 8.81
CA SER A 80 11.24 -5.25 8.33
C SER A 80 11.19 -6.53 9.17
N ASP A 81 11.43 -6.40 10.48
CA ASP A 81 10.99 -7.39 11.45
C ASP A 81 9.45 -7.36 11.57
N LYS A 82 8.88 -8.27 12.37
CA LYS A 82 7.43 -8.32 12.57
C LYS A 82 6.88 -7.01 13.14
N ALA A 83 7.57 -6.37 14.08
CA ALA A 83 7.06 -5.17 14.74
C ALA A 83 6.99 -3.99 13.75
N ASP A 84 8.06 -3.76 12.99
CA ASP A 84 8.14 -2.74 11.96
C ASP A 84 7.09 -2.96 10.86
N VAL A 85 6.95 -4.19 10.35
CA VAL A 85 5.95 -4.52 9.33
C VAL A 85 4.53 -4.27 9.83
N VAL A 86 4.21 -4.62 11.08
CA VAL A 86 2.89 -4.34 11.68
C VAL A 86 2.65 -2.84 11.81
N ALA A 87 3.65 -2.05 12.18
CA ALA A 87 3.54 -0.60 12.26
C ALA A 87 3.25 0.02 10.89
N LYS A 88 4.03 -0.36 9.86
CA LYS A 88 3.82 0.06 8.47
C LYS A 88 2.46 -0.37 7.93
N ALA A 89 2.03 -1.60 8.23
CA ALA A 89 0.73 -2.13 7.82
C ALA A 89 -0.43 -1.31 8.41
N LYS A 90 -0.37 -0.95 9.70
CA LYS A 90 -1.40 -0.09 10.33
C LYS A 90 -1.48 1.28 9.66
N ARG A 91 -0.33 1.89 9.33
CA ARG A 91 -0.23 3.19 8.66
C ARG A 91 -0.73 3.13 7.21
N ALA A 92 -0.47 2.04 6.50
CA ALA A 92 -1.05 1.79 5.18
C ALA A 92 -2.58 1.67 5.26
N HIS A 93 -3.08 0.86 6.20
CA HIS A 93 -4.50 0.64 6.39
C HIS A 93 -5.25 1.93 6.73
N SER A 94 -4.68 2.77 7.61
CA SER A 94 -5.29 4.07 7.94
C SER A 94 -5.37 5.04 6.75
N ASN A 95 -4.58 4.83 5.70
CA ASN A 95 -4.63 5.57 4.44
C ASN A 95 -5.52 4.90 3.37
N GLY A 96 -6.23 3.82 3.72
CA GLY A 96 -7.11 3.10 2.81
C GLY A 96 -6.36 2.40 1.68
N LEU A 97 -5.17 1.89 1.95
CA LEU A 97 -4.37 1.05 1.05
C LEU A 97 -4.55 -0.42 1.43
N ASP A 98 -4.73 -1.29 0.44
CA ASP A 98 -4.62 -2.73 0.62
C ASP A 98 -3.16 -3.12 0.90
N ILE A 99 -2.96 -4.26 1.57
CA ILE A 99 -1.65 -4.66 2.06
C ILE A 99 -1.30 -6.04 1.53
N MET A 100 -0.15 -6.14 0.88
CA MET A 100 0.47 -7.40 0.51
C MET A 100 1.68 -7.64 1.40
N ILE A 101 1.65 -8.71 2.19
CA ILE A 101 2.80 -9.14 2.98
C ILE A 101 3.64 -10.09 2.15
N ALA A 102 4.94 -9.80 2.07
CA ALA A 102 5.91 -10.62 1.37
C ALA A 102 6.85 -11.28 2.37
N PHE A 103 6.54 -12.54 2.72
CA PHE A 103 7.39 -13.37 3.56
C PHE A 103 8.65 -13.77 2.80
N HIS A 104 9.81 -13.36 3.31
CA HIS A 104 11.09 -13.74 2.71
C HIS A 104 11.62 -15.08 3.25
N TYR A 105 11.12 -15.56 4.40
CA TYR A 105 11.60 -16.78 5.08
C TYR A 105 13.13 -16.81 5.25
N SER A 106 13.71 -15.65 5.58
CA SER A 106 15.15 -15.42 5.73
C SER A 106 15.38 -14.28 6.72
N ASP A 107 16.64 -14.02 7.05
CA ASP A 107 17.06 -13.02 8.04
C ASP A 107 17.70 -11.77 7.43
N LEU A 108 18.04 -11.73 6.14
CA LEU A 108 18.87 -10.65 5.56
C LEU A 108 20.12 -10.34 6.41
N LYS A 109 20.71 -11.35 7.05
CA LYS A 109 22.00 -11.20 7.72
C LYS A 109 23.05 -11.06 6.63
N THR A 110 23.50 -9.84 6.36
CA THR A 110 24.80 -9.67 5.70
C THR A 110 25.89 -10.13 6.67
N PRO A 111 26.90 -10.90 6.19
CA PRO A 111 27.99 -11.37 7.04
C PRO A 111 28.76 -10.25 7.74
#